data_AF-A0A4S4B937-F1
#
_entry.id   AF-A0A4S4B937-F1
#
_cell.length_a   1.000
_cell.length_b   1.000
_cell.length_c   1.000
_cell.angle_alpha   90.00
_cell.angle_beta   90.00
_cell.angle_gamma   90.00
#
_symmetry.space_group_name_H-M   'P 1'
#
loop_
_entity.id
_entity.type
_entity.pdbx_description
1 polymer ?
#
loop_
_entity_poly.entity_id
_entity_poly.type
_entity_poly.pdbx_seq_one_letter_code
_entity_poly.pdbx_strand_id
1 'polypeptide(L)'
;MLPIDHRVSPKLCHVPLQPPRRGVPREGLFLALWQQFAAQRPDEWAFIFRTNGQTRQRAASVAASFMVFMGCNGGRDFTDNAARLAKSGAFTCAEDAYLAAWAINNKRLHGINSGLRTIEYMLAREHPITTGYLARVNWKLVPDVTQEDADIVESMVAWWGTSTTAHWMREAVEAQMKAHEANERLLRHAQFATAGGGEP
;
A
#
# COMPACT_ATOMS: atom_id res chain seq x y z
N MET A 1 -38.89 -8.46 -9.14
CA MET A 1 -37.60 -7.77 -9.22
C MET A 1 -37.68 -6.57 -8.29
N LEU A 2 -36.97 -6.56 -7.16
CA LEU A 2 -37.01 -5.43 -6.23
C LEU A 2 -36.19 -4.26 -6.80
N PRO A 3 -36.65 -3.01 -6.66
CA PRO A 3 -35.90 -1.84 -7.12
C PRO A 3 -34.59 -1.72 -6.34
N ILE A 4 -33.50 -1.50 -7.05
CA ILE A 4 -32.18 -1.22 -6.46
C ILE A 4 -32.29 0.16 -5.77
N ASP A 5 -32.24 0.18 -4.44
CA ASP A 5 -32.16 1.42 -3.67
C ASP A 5 -30.77 2.02 -3.85
N HIS A 6 -30.67 3.05 -4.69
CA HIS A 6 -29.43 3.77 -4.94
C HIS A 6 -28.92 4.59 -3.74
N ARG A 7 -29.68 4.66 -2.63
CA ARG A 7 -29.28 5.39 -1.41
C ARG A 7 -28.33 4.60 -0.50
N VAL A 8 -28.30 3.27 -0.64
CA VAL A 8 -27.36 2.40 0.08
C VAL A 8 -26.36 1.87 -0.94
N SER A 9 -25.25 2.59 -1.13
CA SER A 9 -24.12 1.98 -1.83
C SER A 9 -23.76 0.68 -1.10
N PRO A 10 -23.68 -0.47 -1.78
CA PRO A 10 -23.37 -1.72 -1.14
C PRO A 10 -22.06 -1.57 -0.37
N LYS A 11 -22.02 -2.05 0.87
CA LYS A 11 -20.84 -1.95 1.74
C LYS A 11 -19.62 -2.50 1.00
N LEU A 12 -18.71 -1.60 0.62
CA LEU A 12 -17.52 -1.96 -0.13
C LEU A 12 -16.58 -2.77 0.76
N CYS A 13 -16.03 -3.85 0.21
CA CYS A 13 -15.08 -4.71 0.91
C CYS A 13 -13.66 -4.26 0.58
N HIS A 14 -12.90 -3.79 1.57
CA HIS A 14 -11.53 -3.32 1.37
C HIS A 14 -10.54 -4.48 1.43
N VAL A 15 -10.64 -5.39 0.47
CA VAL A 15 -9.78 -6.57 0.34
C VAL A 15 -8.78 -6.32 -0.78
N PRO A 16 -7.46 -6.39 -0.54
CA PRO A 16 -6.47 -6.18 -1.59
C PRO A 16 -6.50 -7.32 -2.60
N LEU A 17 -6.03 -7.05 -3.82
CA LEU A 17 -5.89 -8.08 -4.86
C LEU A 17 -4.83 -9.13 -4.48
N GLN A 18 -3.80 -8.70 -3.74
CA GLN A 18 -2.82 -9.58 -3.11
C GLN A 18 -2.84 -9.37 -1.59
N PRO A 19 -2.95 -10.44 -0.78
CA PRO A 19 -2.88 -10.30 0.67
C PRO A 19 -1.47 -9.89 1.13
N PRO A 20 -1.36 -9.26 2.32
CA PRO A 20 -0.08 -9.04 2.98
C PRO A 20 0.78 -10.30 3.04
N ARG A 21 2.07 -10.15 2.77
CA ARG A 21 3.02 -11.26 2.75
C ARG A 21 3.31 -11.76 4.16
N ARG A 22 3.45 -13.08 4.30
CA ARG A 22 3.86 -13.70 5.57
C ARG A 22 5.25 -13.19 5.97
N GLY A 23 5.41 -12.80 7.23
CA GLY A 23 6.67 -12.27 7.75
C GLY A 23 6.93 -10.79 7.42
N VAL A 24 5.98 -10.09 6.79
CA VAL A 24 6.06 -8.64 6.54
C VAL A 24 4.92 -7.93 7.29
N PRO A 25 5.01 -7.83 8.63
CA PRO A 25 3.89 -7.36 9.47
C PRO A 25 3.41 -5.95 9.10
N ARG A 26 4.32 -5.09 8.63
CA ARG A 26 4.04 -3.71 8.22
C ARG A 26 2.95 -3.62 7.14
N GLU A 27 2.90 -4.57 6.20
CA GLU A 27 1.87 -4.64 5.16
C GLU A 27 0.47 -4.88 5.75
N GLY A 28 0.39 -5.79 6.72
CA GLY A 28 -0.86 -6.10 7.42
C GLY A 28 -1.35 -4.94 8.30
N LEU A 29 -0.43 -4.21 8.93
CA LEU A 29 -0.76 -3.06 9.77
C LEU A 29 -1.38 -1.91 8.97
N PHE A 30 -0.79 -1.54 7.83
CA PHE A 30 -1.37 -0.52 6.96
C PHE A 30 -2.74 -0.92 6.43
N LEU A 31 -2.90 -2.19 6.01
CA LEU A 31 -4.20 -2.69 5.55
C LEU A 31 -5.26 -2.64 6.67
N ALA A 32 -4.90 -3.02 7.90
CA ALA A 32 -5.84 -3.01 9.02
C ALA A 32 -6.30 -1.59 9.37
N LEU A 33 -5.38 -0.63 9.49
CA LEU A 33 -5.72 0.78 9.74
C LEU A 33 -6.59 1.36 8.63
N TRP A 34 -6.29 1.00 7.38
CA TRP A 34 -7.08 1.38 6.24
C TRP A 34 -8.51 0.85 6.27
N GLN A 35 -8.68 -0.44 6.54
CA GLN A 35 -9.99 -1.08 6.66
C GLN A 35 -10.80 -0.45 7.79
N GLN A 36 -10.15 -0.13 8.91
CA GLN A 36 -10.77 0.58 10.02
C GLN A 36 -11.21 1.99 9.60
N PHE A 37 -10.35 2.76 8.94
CA PHE A 37 -10.69 4.10 8.44
C PHE A 37 -11.88 4.06 7.48
N ALA A 38 -11.85 3.19 6.47
CA ALA A 38 -12.91 3.09 5.48
C ALA A 38 -14.25 2.64 6.10
N ALA A 39 -14.21 1.79 7.13
CA ALA A 39 -15.42 1.37 7.86
C ALA A 39 -15.99 2.47 8.75
N GLN A 40 -15.13 3.28 9.39
CA GLN A 40 -15.55 4.35 10.31
C GLN A 40 -15.93 5.64 9.58
N ARG A 41 -15.37 5.89 8.40
CA ARG A 41 -15.49 7.15 7.67
C ARG A 41 -15.74 6.92 6.17
N PRO A 42 -16.87 6.29 5.80
CA PRO A 42 -17.16 5.93 4.41
C PRO A 42 -17.24 7.15 3.48
N ASP A 43 -17.71 8.30 3.99
CA ASP A 43 -17.80 9.54 3.20
C ASP A 43 -16.43 10.16 2.93
N GLU A 44 -15.51 10.16 3.91
CA GLU A 44 -14.14 10.63 3.71
C GLU A 44 -13.39 9.73 2.71
N TRP A 45 -13.61 8.42 2.78
CA TRP A 45 -13.11 7.47 1.79
C TRP A 45 -13.64 7.80 0.39
N ALA A 46 -14.96 7.98 0.23
CA ALA A 46 -15.56 8.32 -1.05
C ALA A 46 -15.03 9.65 -1.60
N PHE A 47 -14.75 10.61 -0.72
CA PHE A 47 -14.22 11.92 -1.07
C PHE A 47 -12.81 11.87 -1.69
N ILE A 48 -12.00 10.85 -1.37
CA ILE A 48 -10.69 10.63 -2.00
C ILE A 48 -10.85 10.48 -3.53
N PHE A 49 -11.95 9.84 -3.99
CA PHE A 49 -12.20 9.54 -5.40
C PHE A 49 -13.27 10.45 -6.02
N ARG A 50 -13.50 11.64 -5.45
CA ARG A 50 -14.55 12.55 -5.92
C ARG A 50 -14.46 12.90 -7.41
N THR A 51 -13.29 12.75 -8.01
CA THR A 51 -13.01 12.98 -9.43
C THR A 51 -13.20 11.76 -10.32
N ASN A 52 -13.36 10.56 -9.75
CA ASN A 52 -13.28 9.27 -10.47
C ASN A 52 -14.66 8.63 -10.69
N GLY A 53 -15.74 9.41 -10.54
CA GLY A 53 -17.12 8.92 -10.64
C GLY A 53 -17.54 8.10 -9.42
N GLN A 54 -18.49 7.16 -9.61
CA GLN A 54 -19.02 6.36 -8.52
C GLN A 54 -17.99 5.32 -8.03
N THR A 55 -17.64 5.36 -6.74
CA THR A 55 -16.73 4.39 -6.11
C THR A 55 -17.34 2.99 -6.09
N ARG A 56 -16.70 2.07 -6.82
CA ARG A 56 -17.10 0.65 -6.94
C ARG A 56 -16.17 -0.26 -6.14
N GLN A 57 -16.54 -1.54 -6.04
CA GLN A 57 -15.74 -2.57 -5.35
C GLN A 57 -14.29 -2.66 -5.84
N ARG A 58 -14.04 -2.40 -7.13
CA ARG A 58 -12.68 -2.38 -7.67
C ARG A 58 -11.83 -1.27 -7.04
N ALA A 59 -12.38 -0.06 -6.87
CA ALA A 59 -11.70 1.04 -6.19
C ALA A 59 -11.29 0.69 -4.75
N ALA A 60 -12.18 0.07 -3.99
CA ALA A 60 -11.88 -0.39 -2.63
C ALA A 60 -10.73 -1.42 -2.61
N SER A 61 -10.68 -2.32 -3.60
CA SER A 61 -9.66 -3.37 -3.69
C SER A 61 -8.30 -2.83 -4.15
N VAL A 62 -8.29 -1.90 -5.10
CA VAL A 62 -7.07 -1.21 -5.57
C VAL A 62 -6.48 -0.35 -4.46
N ALA A 63 -7.31 0.42 -3.76
CA ALA A 63 -6.84 1.23 -2.63
C ALA A 63 -6.33 0.36 -1.47
N ALA A 64 -6.99 -0.77 -1.17
CA ALA A 64 -6.45 -1.74 -0.21
C ALA A 64 -5.09 -2.31 -0.66
N SER A 65 -4.91 -2.58 -1.95
CA SER A 65 -3.63 -3.06 -2.52
C SER A 65 -2.53 -1.98 -2.43
N PHE A 66 -2.89 -0.71 -2.64
CA PHE A 66 -2.00 0.42 -2.38
C PHE A 66 -1.54 0.46 -0.92
N MET A 67 -2.44 0.26 0.04
CA MET A 67 -2.08 0.23 1.46
C MET A 67 -1.17 -0.94 1.83
N VAL A 68 -1.36 -2.12 1.21
CA VAL A 68 -0.41 -3.24 1.32
C VAL A 68 0.95 -2.83 0.77
N PHE A 69 1.01 -2.22 -0.43
CA PHE A 69 2.25 -1.70 -1.00
C PHE A 69 2.94 -0.69 -0.08
N MET A 70 2.21 0.20 0.58
CA MET A 70 2.81 1.16 1.53
C MET A 70 3.56 0.49 2.69
N GLY A 71 3.20 -0.75 3.04
CA GLY A 71 3.90 -1.52 4.07
C GLY A 71 5.13 -2.27 3.61
N CYS A 72 5.44 -2.29 2.31
CA CYS A 72 6.66 -2.89 1.81
C CYS A 72 7.82 -1.86 1.75
N ASN A 73 9.05 -2.34 1.50
CA ASN A 73 10.20 -1.46 1.33
C ASN A 73 10.00 -0.45 0.19
N GLY A 74 9.43 -0.88 -0.94
CA GLY A 74 9.15 0.02 -2.07
C GLY A 74 8.16 1.14 -1.71
N GLY A 75 7.15 0.86 -0.90
CA GLY A 75 6.21 1.87 -0.41
C GLY A 75 6.85 2.87 0.55
N ARG A 76 7.75 2.38 1.42
CA ARG A 76 8.56 3.23 2.31
C ARG A 76 9.49 4.14 1.51
N ASP A 77 10.27 3.56 0.59
CA ASP A 77 11.19 4.31 -0.27
C ASP A 77 10.45 5.35 -1.12
N PHE A 78 9.27 5.01 -1.64
CA PHE A 78 8.39 5.96 -2.31
C PHE A 78 8.00 7.13 -1.38
N THR A 79 7.54 6.84 -0.16
CA THR A 79 7.13 7.87 0.81
C THR A 79 8.29 8.81 1.16
N ASP A 80 9.47 8.26 1.41
CA ASP A 80 10.65 9.06 1.76
C ASP A 80 11.10 9.95 0.60
N ASN A 81 11.09 9.41 -0.63
CA ASN A 81 11.41 10.17 -1.83
C ASN A 81 10.39 11.29 -2.10
N ALA A 82 9.09 10.99 -1.96
CA ALA A 82 8.01 11.96 -2.13
C ALA A 82 8.08 13.07 -1.08
N ALA A 83 8.33 12.74 0.19
CA ALA A 83 8.50 13.71 1.26
C ALA A 83 9.73 14.61 1.06
N ARG A 84 10.83 14.05 0.55
CA ARG A 84 12.02 14.84 0.17
C ARG A 84 11.71 15.79 -0.98
N LEU A 85 10.97 15.33 -1.98
CA LEU A 85 10.58 16.15 -3.13
C LEU A 85 9.63 17.29 -2.72
N ALA A 86 8.69 17.02 -1.82
CA ALA A 86 7.80 18.05 -1.25
C ALA A 86 8.56 19.13 -0.47
N LYS A 87 9.71 18.79 0.13
CA LYS A 87 10.57 19.72 0.88
C LYS A 87 11.61 20.44 0.02
N SER A 88 11.77 20.08 -1.26
CA SER A 88 12.82 20.65 -2.10
C SER A 88 12.52 22.05 -2.64
N GLY A 89 11.28 22.53 -2.48
CA GLY A 89 10.81 23.79 -3.05
C GLY A 89 10.53 23.74 -4.56
N ALA A 90 10.60 22.57 -5.19
CA ALA A 90 10.34 22.40 -6.63
C ALA A 90 8.85 22.38 -7.00
N PHE A 91 7.97 22.19 -6.01
CA PHE A 91 6.52 22.10 -6.18
C PHE A 91 5.82 23.09 -5.26
N THR A 92 4.68 23.60 -5.72
CA THR A 92 3.85 24.56 -4.97
C THR A 92 3.09 23.92 -3.83
N CYS A 93 2.78 22.62 -3.93
CA CYS A 93 2.11 21.86 -2.88
C CYS A 93 2.69 20.44 -2.75
N ALA A 94 2.43 19.81 -1.61
CA ALA A 94 2.89 18.45 -1.34
C ALA A 94 2.20 17.41 -2.25
N GLU A 95 0.97 17.66 -2.67
CA GLU A 95 0.22 16.78 -3.58
C GLU A 95 0.97 16.56 -4.89
N ASP A 96 1.34 17.65 -5.57
CA ASP A 96 2.07 17.59 -6.84
C ASP A 96 3.41 16.87 -6.70
N ALA A 97 4.12 17.10 -5.58
CA ALA A 97 5.38 16.41 -5.31
C ALA A 97 5.18 14.89 -5.13
N TYR A 98 4.11 14.47 -4.46
CA TYR A 98 3.80 13.04 -4.28
C TYR A 98 3.38 12.40 -5.60
N LEU A 99 2.58 13.08 -6.42
CA LEU A 99 2.19 12.61 -7.76
C LEU A 99 3.41 12.51 -8.69
N ALA A 100 4.32 13.49 -8.67
CA ALA A 100 5.56 13.44 -9.43
C ALA A 100 6.46 12.28 -8.98
N ALA A 101 6.60 12.07 -7.67
CA ALA A 101 7.34 10.92 -7.13
C ALA A 101 6.70 9.59 -7.53
N TRP A 102 5.36 9.52 -7.58
CA TRP A 102 4.65 8.34 -8.05
C TRP A 102 4.89 8.06 -9.52
N ALA A 103 4.87 9.08 -10.38
CA ALA A 103 5.20 8.91 -11.81
C ALA A 103 6.61 8.33 -12.01
N ILE A 104 7.58 8.77 -11.21
CA ILE A 104 8.95 8.22 -11.21
C ILE A 104 8.96 6.77 -10.71
N ASN A 105 8.23 6.47 -9.63
CA ASN A 105 8.15 5.14 -9.02
C ASN A 105 7.37 4.13 -9.89
N ASN A 106 6.39 4.60 -10.67
CA ASN A 106 5.51 3.77 -11.47
C ASN A 106 6.03 3.52 -12.89
N LYS A 107 7.16 4.10 -13.29
CA LYS A 107 7.77 3.83 -14.60
C LYS A 107 8.29 2.39 -14.68
N ARG A 108 8.41 1.87 -15.90
CA ARG A 108 9.09 0.59 -16.14
C ARG A 108 10.59 0.79 -15.94
N LEU A 109 11.22 -0.08 -15.16
CA LEU A 109 12.66 -0.06 -14.95
C LEU A 109 13.20 -1.50 -14.93
N HIS A 110 14.21 -1.77 -15.75
CA HIS A 110 14.84 -3.09 -15.77
C HIS A 110 15.41 -3.43 -14.38
N GLY A 111 15.18 -4.66 -13.92
CA GLY A 111 15.63 -5.14 -12.62
C GLY A 111 14.75 -4.77 -11.41
N ILE A 112 13.80 -3.82 -11.56
CA ILE A 112 12.82 -3.50 -10.50
C ILE A 112 11.46 -4.06 -10.90
N ASN A 113 10.77 -4.73 -9.97
CA ASN A 113 9.46 -5.35 -10.23
C ASN A 113 9.44 -6.24 -11.49
N SER A 114 10.58 -6.86 -11.80
CA SER A 114 10.79 -7.63 -13.03
C SER A 114 10.62 -6.83 -14.35
N GLY A 115 10.76 -5.50 -14.33
CA GLY A 115 10.51 -4.63 -15.48
C GLY A 115 9.07 -4.14 -15.63
N LEU A 116 8.20 -4.48 -14.67
CA LEU A 116 6.84 -3.97 -14.63
C LEU A 116 6.76 -2.55 -14.06
N ARG A 117 5.67 -1.85 -14.39
CA ARG A 117 5.26 -0.68 -13.62
C ARG A 117 4.90 -1.13 -12.21
N THR A 118 5.07 -0.23 -11.23
CA THR A 118 4.73 -0.55 -9.84
C THR A 118 3.25 -0.90 -9.68
N ILE A 119 2.34 -0.21 -10.38
CA ILE A 119 0.91 -0.54 -10.35
C ILE A 119 0.61 -1.94 -10.92
N GLU A 120 1.29 -2.35 -12.00
CA GLU A 120 1.13 -3.68 -12.60
C GLU A 120 1.61 -4.76 -11.64
N TYR A 121 2.74 -4.52 -10.96
CA TYR A 121 3.26 -5.45 -9.96
C TYR A 121 2.37 -5.52 -8.72
N MET A 122 1.89 -4.38 -8.23
CA MET A 122 1.05 -4.26 -7.04
C MET A 122 -0.32 -4.91 -7.22
N LEU A 123 -0.89 -4.86 -8.43
CA LEU A 123 -2.22 -5.39 -8.73
C LEU A 123 -2.19 -6.82 -9.27
N ALA A 124 -1.01 -7.45 -9.36
CA ALA A 124 -0.90 -8.83 -9.80
C ALA A 124 -1.53 -9.77 -8.76
N ARG A 125 -2.35 -10.71 -9.24
CA ARG A 125 -3.07 -11.67 -8.37
C ARG A 125 -2.16 -12.79 -7.86
N GLU A 126 -1.06 -13.05 -8.55
CA GLU A 126 -0.17 -14.17 -8.27
C GLU A 126 1.28 -13.70 -8.27
N HIS A 127 2.03 -14.14 -7.26
CA HIS A 127 3.48 -13.94 -7.19
C HIS A 127 4.19 -15.28 -6.95
N PRO A 128 5.39 -15.49 -7.53
CA PRO A 128 6.09 -14.57 -8.42
C PRO A 128 5.45 -14.50 -9.82
N ILE A 129 5.39 -13.30 -10.39
CA ILE A 129 4.97 -13.03 -11.78
C ILE A 129 6.03 -13.40 -12.83
N THR A 130 7.09 -14.10 -12.41
CA THR A 130 8.21 -14.49 -13.25
C THR A 130 8.25 -16.00 -13.42
N THR A 131 8.78 -16.46 -14.55
CA THR A 131 8.92 -17.88 -14.86
C THR A 131 10.36 -18.23 -15.23
N GLY A 132 10.79 -19.42 -14.77
CA GLY A 132 12.07 -20.03 -15.13
C GLY A 132 13.30 -19.36 -14.51
N TYR A 133 14.46 -19.92 -14.85
CA TYR A 133 15.77 -19.56 -14.30
C TYR A 133 16.19 -18.11 -14.60
N LEU A 134 15.67 -17.53 -15.69
CA LEU A 134 16.01 -16.17 -16.13
C LEU A 134 15.09 -15.08 -15.55
N ALA A 135 14.17 -15.43 -14.65
CA ALA A 135 13.20 -14.50 -14.05
C ALA A 135 12.44 -13.64 -15.08
N ARG A 136 12.12 -14.20 -16.25
CA ARG A 136 11.36 -13.48 -17.30
C ARG A 136 9.93 -13.28 -16.83
N VAL A 137 9.37 -12.08 -17.09
CA VAL A 137 7.96 -11.78 -16.81
C VAL A 137 7.06 -12.75 -17.56
N ASN A 138 6.15 -13.38 -16.82
CA ASN A 138 5.04 -14.09 -17.41
C ASN A 138 3.89 -13.10 -17.65
N TRP A 139 3.81 -12.57 -18.87
CA TRP A 139 2.81 -11.58 -19.27
C TRP A 139 1.36 -12.05 -19.10
N LYS A 140 1.11 -13.37 -18.99
CA LYS A 140 -0.22 -13.91 -18.71
C LYS A 140 -0.66 -13.67 -17.25
N LEU A 141 0.29 -13.43 -16.34
CA LEU A 141 0.04 -13.14 -14.93
C LEU A 141 0.02 -11.64 -14.64
N VAL A 142 0.41 -10.81 -15.62
CA VAL A 142 0.37 -9.35 -15.49
C VAL A 142 -1.09 -8.89 -15.61
N PRO A 143 -1.60 -8.14 -14.63
CA PRO A 143 -3.00 -7.70 -14.65
C PRO A 143 -3.23 -6.70 -15.78
N ASP A 144 -4.44 -6.71 -16.32
CA ASP A 144 -4.93 -5.61 -17.16
C ASP A 144 -5.26 -4.41 -16.26
N VAL A 145 -4.31 -3.47 -16.18
CA VAL A 145 -4.43 -2.23 -15.42
C VAL A 145 -5.23 -1.24 -16.25
N THR A 146 -6.44 -0.95 -15.79
CA THR A 146 -7.35 -0.01 -16.46
C THR A 146 -7.00 1.45 -16.11
N GLN A 147 -7.53 2.40 -16.88
CA GLN A 147 -7.43 3.82 -16.52
C GLN A 147 -8.03 4.10 -15.15
N GLU A 148 -9.16 3.47 -14.81
CA GLU A 148 -9.79 3.59 -13.49
C GLU A 148 -8.82 3.19 -12.37
N ASP A 149 -8.06 2.10 -12.54
CA ASP A 149 -7.06 1.66 -11.54
C ASP A 149 -5.94 2.71 -11.37
N ALA A 150 -5.49 3.33 -12.46
CA ALA A 150 -4.50 4.39 -12.41
C ALA A 150 -5.03 5.62 -11.67
N ASP A 151 -6.24 6.06 -12.00
CA ASP A 151 -6.90 7.21 -11.38
C ASP A 151 -7.11 6.97 -9.87
N ILE A 152 -7.50 5.76 -9.47
CA ILE A 152 -7.65 5.39 -8.05
C ILE A 152 -6.31 5.51 -7.32
N VAL A 153 -5.23 5.00 -7.92
CA VAL A 153 -3.91 5.05 -7.27
C VAL A 153 -3.39 6.48 -7.19
N GLU A 154 -3.61 7.30 -8.22
CA GLU A 154 -3.25 8.72 -8.19
C GLU A 154 -4.03 9.48 -7.11
N SER A 155 -5.34 9.24 -6.97
CA SER A 155 -6.14 9.79 -5.86
C SER A 155 -5.61 9.34 -4.49
N MET A 156 -5.22 8.06 -4.36
CA MET A 156 -4.62 7.54 -3.13
C MET A 156 -3.26 8.18 -2.83
N VAL A 157 -2.44 8.44 -3.84
CA VAL A 157 -1.14 9.13 -3.71
C VAL A 157 -1.33 10.58 -3.27
N ALA A 158 -2.26 11.30 -3.88
CA ALA A 158 -2.61 12.66 -3.51
C ALA A 158 -3.08 12.74 -2.05
N TRP A 159 -4.01 11.86 -1.67
CA TRP A 159 -4.46 11.71 -0.28
C TRP A 159 -3.31 11.33 0.66
N TRP A 160 -2.43 10.41 0.25
CA TRP A 160 -1.29 9.97 1.05
C TRP A 160 -0.35 11.12 1.41
N GLY A 161 -0.10 12.02 0.47
CA GLY A 161 0.80 13.16 0.64
C GLY A 161 0.24 14.31 1.47
N THR A 162 -1.09 14.46 1.53
CA THR A 162 -1.74 15.66 2.09
C THR A 162 -2.63 15.40 3.30
N SER A 163 -3.13 14.18 3.48
CA SER A 163 -4.09 13.86 4.53
C SER A 163 -3.42 13.72 5.91
N THR A 164 -4.01 14.38 6.91
CA THR A 164 -3.68 14.18 8.33
C THR A 164 -3.93 12.73 8.77
N THR A 165 -4.97 12.08 8.23
CA THR A 165 -5.27 10.68 8.48
C THR A 165 -4.17 9.76 7.93
N ALA A 166 -3.72 10.00 6.70
CA ALA A 166 -2.61 9.25 6.11
C ALA A 166 -1.31 9.44 6.90
N HIS A 167 -1.04 10.67 7.37
CA HIS A 167 0.10 10.96 8.24
C HIS A 167 0.02 10.19 9.55
N TRP A 168 -1.12 10.25 10.25
CA TRP A 168 -1.34 9.49 11.47
C TRP A 168 -1.16 7.98 11.27
N MET A 169 -1.65 7.42 10.15
CA MET A 169 -1.45 5.99 9.85
C MET A 169 0.04 5.64 9.74
N ARG A 170 0.85 6.48 9.09
CA ARG A 170 2.30 6.27 9.02
C ARG A 170 2.93 6.24 10.40
N GLU A 171 2.63 7.23 11.23
CA GLU A 171 3.17 7.32 12.59
C GLU A 171 2.76 6.13 13.45
N ALA A 172 1.48 5.72 13.38
CA ALA A 172 0.94 4.59 14.12
C ALA A 172 1.64 3.27 13.73
N VAL A 173 1.84 3.04 12.43
CA VAL A 173 2.55 1.84 11.96
C VAL A 173 4.01 1.87 12.39
N GLU A 174 4.72 2.99 12.26
CA GLU A 174 6.12 3.10 12.69
C GLU A 174 6.28 2.87 14.20
N ALA A 175 5.37 3.39 15.02
CA ALA A 175 5.37 3.15 16.46
C ALA A 175 5.17 1.66 16.79
N GLN A 176 4.21 1.00 16.13
CA GLN A 176 3.96 -0.43 16.32
C GLN A 176 5.13 -1.30 15.86
N MET A 177 5.78 -0.95 14.74
CA MET A 177 6.96 -1.65 14.25
C MET A 177 8.15 -1.53 15.23
N LYS A 178 8.39 -0.35 15.78
CA LYS A 178 9.43 -0.17 16.82
C LYS A 178 9.15 -1.00 18.07
N ALA A 179 7.88 -1.04 18.52
CA ALA A 179 7.49 -1.87 19.65
C ALA A 179 7.67 -3.37 19.36
N HIS A 180 7.32 -3.81 18.15
CA HIS A 180 7.51 -5.18 17.70
C HIS A 180 8.99 -5.58 17.70
N GLU A 181 9.86 -4.76 17.09
CA GLU A 181 11.31 -5.00 17.08
C GLU A 181 11.92 -5.03 18.48
N ALA A 182 11.48 -4.14 19.39
CA ALA A 182 11.93 -4.14 20.78
C ALA A 182 11.56 -5.44 21.50
N ASN A 183 10.32 -5.91 21.32
CA ASN A 183 9.87 -7.18 21.89
C ASN A 183 10.65 -8.38 21.33
N GLU A 184 10.91 -8.42 20.03
CA GLU A 184 11.72 -9.49 19.43
C GLU A 184 13.17 -9.48 19.93
N ARG A 185 13.75 -8.31 20.21
CA ARG A 185 15.10 -8.22 20.81
C ARG A 185 15.09 -8.76 22.24
N LEU A 186 14.09 -8.41 23.04
CA LEU A 186 13.95 -8.91 24.41
C LEU A 186 13.77 -10.43 24.44
N LEU A 187 12.91 -10.98 23.58
CA LEU A 187 12.68 -12.42 23.48
C LEU A 187 13.97 -13.17 23.08
N ARG A 188 14.72 -12.64 22.10
CA ARG A 188 16.03 -13.20 21.73
C ARG A 188 17.01 -13.19 22.90
N HIS A 189 17.12 -12.09 23.64
CA HIS A 189 18.00 -12.03 24.81
C HIS A 189 17.60 -13.02 25.91
N ALA A 190 16.30 -13.20 26.16
CA ALA A 190 15.81 -14.18 27.14
C ALA A 190 16.12 -15.63 26.72
N GLN A 191 16.04 -15.94 25.42
CA GLN A 191 16.40 -17.25 24.87
C GLN A 191 17.91 -17.53 24.99
N PHE A 192 18.76 -16.53 24.75
CA PHE A 192 20.22 -16.69 24.94
C PHE A 192 20.61 -16.83 26.43
N ALA A 193 19.95 -16.10 27.33
CA ALA A 193 20.20 -16.21 28.77
C ALA A 193 19.78 -17.59 29.35
N THR A 194 18.71 -18.19 28.81
CA THR A 194 18.26 -19.53 29.21
C THR A 194 19.08 -20.65 28.58
N ALA A 195 19.63 -20.46 27.37
CA ALA A 195 20.52 -21.42 26.71
C ALA A 195 21.97 -21.39 27.24
N GLY A 196 22.43 -20.25 27.76
CA GLY A 196 23.78 -20.08 28.33
C GLY A 196 23.89 -20.41 29.83
N GLY A 197 22.76 -20.74 30.49
CA GLY A 197 22.72 -21.10 31.92
C GLY A 197 22.97 -22.58 32.22
N GLY A 198 23.34 -23.38 31.22
CA GLY A 198 23.70 -24.79 31.37
C GLY A 198 25.15 -25.00 31.80
N GLU A 199 25.46 -24.58 33.03
CA GLU A 199 26.45 -25.14 33.97
C GLU A 199 27.95 -25.23 33.54
N PRO A 200 28.91 -25.40 34.48
CA PRO A 200 28.90 -26.27 35.66
C PRO A 200 28.56 -25.62 37.00
#